data_AF-A0A6N2SAA4-F1
#
_entry.id   AF-A0A6N2SAA4-F1
#
_cell.length_a   1.000
_cell.length_b   1.000
_cell.length_c   1.000
_cell.angle_alpha   90.00
_cell.angle_beta   90.00
_cell.angle_gamma   90.00
#
_symmetry.space_group_name_H-M   'P 1'
#
loop_
_entity.id
_entity.type
_entity.pdbx_description
1 polymer ?
#
loop_
_entity_poly.entity_id
_entity_poly.type
_entity_poly.pdbx_seq_one_letter_code
_entity_poly.pdbx_strand_id
1 'polypeptide(L)'
;MRENTVPGVYLLNIDMGCEQAKEEFKRMGFTDGEKQDFQGFTPQALSVTPLWLVWHGTIHNGNMLLKSDEELIPLGISSKTELPIRRLSEIVREYSHRAGRYQDETENGDYSLERLCRFERTSEKCMTAVRQDGWELAHVPEEVKTPEMCRLALDNSADLAYENLELLHYVPFPDICLEYIKANNGCGDVELPEVLSALAPGVIDSRIADYAIEQDGRCLGVLPAHLQTVERAEKAVKEAGTEALAGEKVRAELKTEGLYRKCAEHSWMSFALLPKAERSPEICLLAAKLYPQETAKRPDLIPESVKNGCNVYSLCKMMEARTGEKFTYQQMTDFYNGKPLNVRRMEMPDGVQKDKAVKFDKEKQEFSFSAIRQERKRGLRM
;
A
#
# COMPACT_ATOMS: atom_id res chain seq x y z
N MET A 1 -16.33 11.14 14.87
CA MET A 1 -15.43 12.31 14.94
C MET A 1 -15.17 12.68 16.40
N ARG A 2 -14.12 12.11 16.97
CA ARG A 2 -13.31 12.73 18.04
C ARG A 2 -11.88 12.35 17.69
N GLU A 3 -11.10 13.34 17.29
CA GLU A 3 -9.67 13.18 17.07
C GLU A 3 -9.05 12.84 18.43
N ASN A 4 -8.51 11.63 18.55
CA ASN A 4 -7.62 11.28 19.64
C ASN A 4 -6.28 11.97 19.38
N THR A 5 -6.18 13.23 19.79
CA THR A 5 -4.90 13.91 19.93
C THR A 5 -4.19 13.35 21.15
N VAL A 6 -3.16 12.54 20.89
CA VAL A 6 -2.21 12.07 21.90
C VAL A 6 -1.53 13.29 22.53
N PRO A 7 -1.48 13.44 23.86
CA PRO A 7 -0.74 14.53 24.47
C PRO A 7 0.76 14.30 24.24
N GLY A 8 1.35 15.10 23.35
CA GLY A 8 2.79 15.15 23.16
C GLY A 8 3.45 15.65 24.45
N VAL A 9 4.23 14.78 25.10
CA VAL A 9 5.14 15.20 26.18
C VAL A 9 6.40 15.75 25.51
N TYR A 10 6.64 17.05 25.66
CA TYR A 10 7.84 17.71 25.15
C TYR A 10 8.78 18.01 26.31
N LEU A 11 10.02 17.54 26.19
CA LEU A 11 11.12 17.82 27.09
C LEU A 11 11.68 19.22 26.78
N LEU A 12 11.44 20.20 27.65
CA LEU A 12 12.12 21.49 27.55
C LEU A 12 13.34 21.51 28.47
N ASN A 13 14.50 21.69 27.84
CA ASN A 13 15.81 21.74 28.49
C ASN A 13 16.19 23.21 28.77
N ILE A 14 16.18 23.66 30.03
CA ILE A 14 16.65 25.00 30.41
C ILE A 14 17.45 24.91 31.72
N ASP A 15 18.64 25.50 31.72
CA ASP A 15 19.59 25.51 32.83
C ASP A 15 19.51 26.84 33.59
N MET A 16 18.47 27.00 34.43
CA MET A 16 18.25 28.18 35.29
C MET A 16 17.81 27.73 36.68
N GLY A 17 18.13 28.51 37.73
CA GLY A 17 17.58 28.27 39.07
C GLY A 17 16.04 28.38 39.07
N CYS A 18 15.34 27.66 39.96
CA CYS A 18 13.86 27.56 39.95
C CYS A 18 13.13 28.91 39.81
N GLU A 19 13.59 29.95 40.51
CA GLU A 19 12.99 31.30 40.42
C GLU A 19 13.34 32.04 39.12
N GLN A 20 14.55 31.84 38.59
CA GLN A 20 14.95 32.39 37.29
C GLN A 20 14.20 31.72 36.13
N ALA A 21 14.00 30.40 36.19
CA ALA A 21 13.22 29.67 35.20
C ALA A 21 11.76 30.16 35.19
N LYS A 22 11.14 30.37 36.36
CA LYS A 22 9.78 30.94 36.47
C LYS A 22 9.66 32.32 35.83
N GLU A 23 10.66 33.19 35.99
CA GLU A 23 10.68 34.50 35.32
C GLU A 23 10.81 34.38 33.80
N GLU A 24 11.66 33.48 33.31
CA GLU A 24 11.86 33.28 31.87
C GLU A 24 10.61 32.66 31.20
N PHE A 25 9.94 31.72 31.87
CA PHE A 25 8.65 31.18 31.43
C PHE A 25 7.57 32.27 31.36
N LYS A 26 7.48 33.15 32.37
CA LYS A 26 6.59 34.33 32.30
C LYS A 26 6.93 35.26 31.14
N ARG A 27 8.22 35.43 30.82
CA ARG A 27 8.70 36.26 29.71
C ARG A 27 8.39 35.68 28.33
N MET A 28 8.38 34.35 28.21
CA MET A 28 7.97 33.62 27.01
C MET A 28 6.43 33.53 26.86
N GLY A 29 5.67 34.14 27.78
CA GLY A 29 4.21 34.23 27.71
C GLY A 29 3.46 33.12 28.45
N PHE A 30 4.16 32.26 29.19
CA PHE A 30 3.54 31.21 30.00
C PHE A 30 3.09 31.78 31.36
N THR A 31 1.82 31.64 31.70
CA THR A 31 1.29 31.97 33.04
C THR A 31 0.99 30.71 33.84
N ASP A 32 1.11 30.78 35.17
CA ASP A 32 0.79 29.65 36.06
C ASP A 32 -0.63 29.13 35.78
N GLY A 33 -0.73 27.85 35.41
CA GLY A 33 -2.01 27.15 35.25
C GLY A 33 -2.58 27.04 33.83
N GLU A 34 -1.91 27.54 32.78
CA GLU A 34 -2.37 27.35 31.39
C GLU A 34 -1.61 26.22 30.66
N LYS A 35 -2.36 25.28 30.05
CA LYS A 35 -1.85 24.24 29.14
C LYS A 35 -1.69 24.84 27.74
N GLN A 36 -0.49 24.80 27.16
CA GLN A 36 -0.29 25.05 25.73
C GLN A 36 0.40 23.87 25.03
N ASP A 37 0.09 23.70 23.74
CA ASP A 37 0.48 22.59 22.89
C ASP A 37 1.87 22.83 22.26
N PHE A 38 2.81 21.90 22.46
CA PHE A 38 4.25 22.11 22.26
C PHE A 38 4.82 21.56 20.93
N GLN A 39 4.03 21.53 19.85
CA GLN A 39 4.42 20.87 18.58
C GLN A 39 5.58 21.54 17.77
N GLY A 40 6.32 22.51 18.33
CA GLY A 40 7.18 23.40 17.54
C GLY A 40 8.71 23.19 17.54
N PHE A 41 9.29 22.28 18.33
CA PHE A 41 10.76 22.26 18.54
C PHE A 41 11.45 21.01 17.98
N THR A 42 12.51 21.20 17.17
CA THR A 42 13.32 20.12 16.56
C THR A 42 14.65 19.86 17.29
N PRO A 43 15.18 18.62 17.30
CA PRO A 43 16.13 18.14 18.32
C PRO A 43 17.62 18.45 18.09
N GLN A 44 17.99 19.29 17.12
CA GLN A 44 19.37 19.33 16.59
C GLN A 44 20.35 20.24 17.35
N ALA A 45 19.94 20.89 18.45
CA ALA A 45 20.75 21.95 19.08
C ALA A 45 21.38 21.62 20.45
N LEU A 46 21.22 20.41 21.00
CA LEU A 46 21.58 20.16 22.41
C LEU A 46 22.59 19.03 22.56
N SER A 47 23.88 19.38 22.56
CA SER A 47 24.94 18.52 23.08
C SER A 47 25.19 18.86 24.56
N VAL A 48 25.12 17.81 25.40
CA VAL A 48 25.47 17.69 26.84
C VAL A 48 24.48 18.21 27.91
N THR A 49 24.25 17.37 28.94
CA THR A 49 23.23 17.24 30.04
C THR A 49 23.15 18.36 31.10
N PRO A 50 22.05 18.58 31.91
CA PRO A 50 21.11 17.61 32.56
C PRO A 50 19.55 17.95 32.61
N LEU A 51 18.73 17.08 33.27
CA LEU A 51 17.26 16.81 33.07
C LEU A 51 16.23 17.45 34.04
N TRP A 52 15.14 18.00 33.50
CA TRP A 52 13.87 18.31 34.18
C TRP A 52 12.67 17.76 33.36
N LEU A 53 11.64 17.22 34.04
CA LEU A 53 10.44 16.67 33.38
C LEU A 53 9.20 17.50 33.75
N VAL A 54 8.45 17.93 32.73
CA VAL A 54 7.13 18.57 32.92
C VAL A 54 6.04 17.54 32.60
N TRP A 55 5.24 17.16 33.59
CA TRP A 55 4.15 16.20 33.43
C TRP A 55 2.90 16.72 34.15
N HIS A 56 1.76 16.73 33.44
CA HIS A 56 0.46 17.20 33.94
C HIS A 56 0.53 18.63 34.50
N GLY A 57 1.36 19.48 33.89
CA GLY A 57 1.56 20.86 34.33
C GLY A 57 2.39 21.00 35.62
N THR A 58 2.94 19.91 36.15
CA THR A 58 3.82 19.92 37.32
C THR A 58 5.27 19.73 36.87
N ILE A 59 6.16 20.59 37.37
CA ILE A 59 7.61 20.49 37.11
C ILE A 59 8.23 19.57 38.14
N HIS A 60 8.82 18.48 37.68
CA HIS A 60 9.49 17.49 38.51
C HIS A 60 11.02 17.67 38.41
N ASN A 61 11.67 17.78 39.58
CA ASN A 61 13.12 17.89 39.71
C ASN A 61 13.74 16.52 40.03
N GLY A 62 14.86 16.18 39.40
CA GLY A 62 15.68 15.02 39.72
C GLY A 62 15.54 13.87 38.72
N ASN A 63 16.24 12.77 38.99
CA ASN A 63 16.15 11.57 38.17
C ASN A 63 14.78 10.91 38.39
N MET A 64 13.88 11.04 37.42
CA MET A 64 12.52 10.48 37.44
C MET A 64 12.39 9.36 36.41
N LEU A 65 11.70 8.27 36.76
CA LEU A 65 11.36 7.19 35.83
C LEU A 65 9.87 7.26 35.47
N LEU A 66 9.58 7.34 34.16
CA LEU A 66 8.24 7.22 33.59
C LEU A 66 7.89 5.73 33.51
N LYS A 67 6.94 5.26 34.33
CA LYS A 67 6.54 3.85 34.39
C LYS A 67 5.35 3.55 33.49
N SER A 68 4.41 4.47 33.39
CA SER A 68 3.24 4.45 32.50
C SER A 68 2.75 5.89 32.29
N ASP A 69 1.73 6.10 31.45
CA ASP A 69 1.16 7.42 31.17
C ASP A 69 0.58 8.15 32.40
N GLU A 70 0.49 7.47 33.57
CA GLU A 70 -0.07 7.99 34.82
C GLU A 70 0.89 7.93 36.05
N GLU A 71 2.06 7.29 35.96
CA GLU A 71 2.93 7.06 37.14
C GLU A 71 4.41 7.52 36.99
N LEU A 72 4.83 8.48 37.82
CA LEU A 72 6.22 8.91 38.03
C LEU A 72 6.86 8.28 39.26
N ILE A 73 8.10 7.78 39.11
CA ILE A 73 8.90 7.28 40.24
C ILE A 73 10.14 8.16 40.44
N PRO A 74 10.28 8.85 41.60
CA PRO A 74 11.51 9.57 41.94
C PRO A 74 12.62 8.59 42.34
N LEU A 75 13.74 8.62 41.60
CA LEU A 75 14.84 7.68 41.82
C LEU A 75 15.79 8.12 42.95
N GLY A 76 15.75 9.38 43.39
CA GLY A 76 16.57 9.88 44.51
C GLY A 76 18.08 9.82 44.29
N ILE A 77 18.53 9.69 43.03
CA ILE A 77 19.94 9.52 42.65
C ILE A 77 20.48 10.81 42.03
N SER A 78 21.75 11.11 42.27
CA SER A 78 22.45 12.27 41.69
C SER A 78 22.52 12.18 40.17
N SER A 79 22.33 13.30 39.47
CA SER A 79 22.39 13.41 38.00
C SER A 79 23.75 13.06 37.39
N LYS A 80 24.80 12.94 38.21
CA LYS A 80 26.16 12.61 37.78
C LYS A 80 26.49 11.12 37.81
N THR A 81 25.56 10.27 38.26
CA THR A 81 25.79 8.83 38.40
C THR A 81 25.15 8.08 37.24
N GLU A 82 25.95 7.50 36.34
CA GLU A 82 25.44 6.51 35.39
C GLU A 82 25.01 5.24 36.14
N LEU A 83 23.75 4.85 35.98
CA LEU A 83 23.22 3.62 36.58
C LEU A 83 23.28 2.48 35.57
N PRO A 84 23.99 1.37 35.88
CA PRO A 84 23.90 0.17 35.09
C PRO A 84 22.44 -0.33 35.02
N ILE A 85 22.00 -0.85 33.88
CA ILE A 85 20.62 -1.36 33.66
C ILE A 85 20.16 -2.29 34.81
N ARG A 86 21.06 -3.11 35.36
CA ARG A 86 20.79 -4.01 36.50
C ARG A 86 20.39 -3.27 37.79
N ARG A 87 20.95 -2.08 38.05
CA ARG A 87 20.61 -1.26 39.23
C ARG A 87 19.24 -0.59 39.08
N LEU A 88 18.86 -0.23 37.85
CA LEU A 88 17.53 0.32 37.57
C LEU A 88 16.44 -0.74 37.82
N SER A 89 16.64 -1.98 37.38
CA SER A 89 15.68 -3.05 37.63
C SER A 89 15.55 -3.40 39.13
N GLU A 90 16.65 -3.31 39.90
CA GLU A 90 16.62 -3.46 41.37
C GLU A 90 15.80 -2.36 42.05
N ILE A 91 15.99 -1.10 41.65
CA ILE A 91 15.26 0.05 42.22
C ILE A 91 13.76 -0.07 41.94
N VAL A 92 13.37 -0.43 40.72
CA VAL A 92 11.94 -0.57 40.41
C VAL A 92 11.32 -1.76 41.13
N ARG A 93 12.06 -2.88 41.30
CA ARG A 93 11.62 -4.00 42.14
C ARG A 93 11.39 -3.57 43.58
N GLU A 94 12.35 -2.86 44.18
CA GLU A 94 12.24 -2.38 45.57
C GLU A 94 11.04 -1.44 45.75
N TYR A 95 10.80 -0.55 44.78
CA TYR A 95 9.61 0.30 44.77
C TYR A 95 8.31 -0.51 44.66
N SER A 96 8.24 -1.48 43.75
CA SER A 96 7.06 -2.34 43.56
C SER A 96 6.75 -3.18 44.80
N HIS A 97 7.78 -3.67 45.50
CA HIS A 97 7.63 -4.32 46.81
C HIS A 97 7.09 -3.37 47.88
N ARG A 98 7.66 -2.15 47.99
CA ARG A 98 7.22 -1.14 48.97
C ARG A 98 5.80 -0.62 48.72
N ALA A 99 5.38 -0.53 47.46
CA ALA A 99 4.04 -0.12 47.07
C ALA A 99 2.97 -1.21 47.28
N GLY A 100 3.34 -2.38 47.82
CA GLY A 100 2.43 -3.51 48.05
C GLY A 100 1.92 -4.18 46.77
N ARG A 101 2.54 -3.91 45.61
CA ARG A 101 2.16 -4.49 44.31
C ARG A 101 2.93 -5.75 43.95
N TYR A 102 3.92 -6.12 44.76
CA TYR A 102 4.69 -7.35 44.60
C TYR A 102 4.33 -8.31 45.73
N GLN A 103 3.32 -9.13 45.53
CA GLN A 103 3.16 -10.36 46.29
C GLN A 103 3.96 -11.44 45.58
N ASP A 104 4.85 -12.09 46.33
CA ASP A 104 5.52 -13.31 45.92
C ASP A 104 4.49 -14.45 45.92
N GLU A 105 3.59 -14.43 44.92
CA GLU A 105 2.61 -15.49 44.67
C GLU A 105 3.09 -16.31 43.47
N THR A 106 4.20 -17.01 43.66
CA THR A 106 4.42 -18.26 42.94
C THR A 106 3.37 -19.27 43.41
N GLU A 107 2.35 -19.52 42.58
CA GLU A 107 1.84 -20.89 42.32
C GLU A 107 0.71 -20.98 41.26
N ASN A 108 0.13 -19.89 40.73
CA ASN A 108 -0.90 -20.00 39.69
C ASN A 108 -0.72 -19.04 38.50
N GLY A 109 -0.05 -19.53 37.45
CA GLY A 109 -0.61 -19.60 36.10
C GLY A 109 -0.94 -18.35 35.26
N ASP A 110 -0.68 -17.12 35.70
CA ASP A 110 -1.04 -15.92 34.92
C ASP A 110 0.19 -15.04 34.61
N TYR A 111 0.86 -15.31 33.48
CA TYR A 111 1.99 -14.51 32.99
C TYR A 111 1.55 -13.44 31.99
N SER A 112 0.58 -12.59 32.35
CA SER A 112 0.24 -11.45 31.49
C SER A 112 1.37 -10.41 31.47
N LEU A 113 1.99 -10.20 30.30
CA LEU A 113 3.05 -9.21 30.12
C LEU A 113 2.52 -7.78 30.21
N GLU A 114 1.23 -7.57 29.98
CA GLU A 114 0.56 -6.27 30.11
C GLU A 114 0.83 -5.65 31.48
N ARG A 115 0.82 -6.47 32.53
CA ARG A 115 1.02 -6.04 33.93
C ARG A 115 2.48 -5.79 34.29
N LEU A 116 3.42 -6.19 33.43
CA LEU A 116 4.87 -6.01 33.64
C LEU A 116 5.37 -4.72 33.01
N CYS A 117 6.33 -4.07 33.68
CA CYS A 117 7.03 -2.92 33.11
C CYS A 117 7.97 -3.39 31.98
N ARG A 118 8.29 -2.50 31.03
CA ARG A 118 9.13 -2.81 29.85
C ARG A 118 10.44 -3.53 30.20
N PHE A 119 11.16 -3.10 31.23
CA PHE A 119 12.45 -3.68 31.63
C PHE A 119 12.33 -5.05 32.32
N GLU A 120 11.12 -5.45 32.75
CA GLU A 120 10.87 -6.76 33.35
C GLU A 120 10.55 -7.82 32.29
N ARG A 121 10.23 -7.39 31.06
CA ARG A 121 9.92 -8.22 29.90
C ARG A 121 11.23 -8.76 29.29
N THR A 122 11.90 -9.64 30.03
CA THR A 122 13.07 -10.36 29.55
C THR A 122 12.68 -11.37 28.47
N SER A 123 13.64 -11.74 27.61
CA SER A 123 13.41 -12.73 26.53
C SER A 123 12.78 -14.03 27.06
N GLU A 124 13.26 -14.55 28.20
CA GLU A 124 12.73 -15.76 28.82
C GLU A 124 11.27 -15.61 29.29
N LYS A 125 10.94 -14.49 29.95
CA LYS A 125 9.57 -14.20 30.40
C LYS A 125 8.61 -14.01 29.22
N CYS A 126 9.04 -13.26 28.21
CA CYS A 126 8.26 -13.07 26.99
C CYS A 126 8.00 -14.38 26.26
N MET A 127 9.02 -15.25 26.15
CA MET A 127 8.86 -16.56 25.52
C MET A 127 7.89 -17.46 26.30
N THR A 128 7.93 -17.45 27.63
CA THR A 128 6.98 -18.23 28.45
C THR A 128 5.56 -17.70 28.31
N ALA A 129 5.36 -16.38 28.31
CA ALA A 129 4.04 -15.77 28.15
C ALA A 129 3.45 -16.10 26.77
N VAL A 130 4.20 -15.88 25.68
CA VAL A 130 3.78 -16.21 24.31
C VAL A 130 3.49 -17.70 24.12
N ARG A 131 4.19 -18.57 24.87
CA ARG A 131 3.90 -20.01 24.86
C ARG A 131 2.54 -20.34 25.48
N GLN A 132 2.08 -19.56 26.45
CA GLN A 132 0.80 -19.76 27.10
C GLN A 132 -0.35 -19.15 26.28
N ASP A 133 -0.13 -17.95 25.74
CA ASP A 133 -1.07 -17.25 24.88
C ASP A 133 -0.30 -16.48 23.80
N GLY A 134 -0.58 -16.78 22.52
CA GLY A 134 0.07 -16.11 21.39
C GLY A 134 -0.15 -14.59 21.37
N TRP A 135 -1.26 -14.11 21.94
CA TRP A 135 -1.59 -12.67 22.00
C TRP A 135 -0.65 -11.84 22.86
N GLU A 136 0.07 -12.47 23.78
CA GLU A 136 1.09 -11.79 24.58
C GLU A 136 2.20 -11.16 23.72
N LEU A 137 2.35 -11.58 22.45
CA LEU A 137 3.25 -10.95 21.49
C LEU A 137 2.99 -9.44 21.34
N ALA A 138 1.74 -8.98 21.48
CA ALA A 138 1.37 -7.56 21.44
C ALA A 138 2.05 -6.73 22.53
N HIS A 139 2.40 -7.36 23.65
CA HIS A 139 3.06 -6.74 24.78
C HIS A 139 4.58 -6.98 24.81
N VAL A 140 5.13 -7.80 23.91
CA VAL A 140 6.58 -8.01 23.84
C VAL A 140 7.26 -6.77 23.25
N PRO A 141 8.29 -6.20 23.91
CA PRO A 141 9.06 -5.09 23.33
C PRO A 141 9.76 -5.51 22.03
N GLU A 142 9.79 -4.62 21.02
CA GLU A 142 10.40 -4.90 19.70
C GLU A 142 11.84 -5.41 19.81
N GLU A 143 12.65 -4.85 20.71
CA GLU A 143 14.04 -5.26 20.92
C GLU A 143 14.22 -6.68 21.49
N VAL A 144 13.14 -7.30 21.97
CA VAL A 144 13.14 -8.64 22.56
C VAL A 144 12.51 -9.68 21.64
N LYS A 145 11.73 -9.26 20.63
CA LYS A 145 11.07 -10.18 19.69
C LYS A 145 12.12 -10.98 18.92
N THR A 146 11.86 -12.28 18.76
CA THR A 146 12.66 -13.17 17.91
C THR A 146 11.78 -13.88 16.89
N PRO A 147 12.34 -14.33 15.74
CA PRO A 147 11.57 -15.08 14.75
C PRO A 147 10.89 -16.32 15.34
N GLU A 148 11.56 -17.05 16.24
CA GLU A 148 11.00 -18.23 16.91
C GLU A 148 9.83 -17.87 17.82
N MET A 149 9.91 -16.74 18.54
CA MET A 149 8.81 -16.27 19.38
C MET A 149 7.59 -15.88 18.54
N CYS A 150 7.79 -15.19 17.42
CA CYS A 150 6.70 -14.82 16.53
C CYS A 150 6.04 -16.03 15.85
N ARG A 151 6.82 -17.05 15.44
CA ARG A 151 6.26 -18.31 14.93
C ARG A 151 5.39 -18.99 15.99
N LEU A 152 5.93 -19.13 17.21
CA LEU A 152 5.20 -19.73 18.31
C LEU A 152 3.91 -18.97 18.63
N ALA A 153 3.93 -17.64 18.58
CA ALA A 153 2.75 -16.82 18.80
C ALA A 153 1.63 -17.14 17.79
N LEU A 154 1.98 -17.19 16.50
CA LEU A 154 1.04 -17.49 15.41
C LEU A 154 0.50 -18.92 15.48
N ASP A 155 1.33 -19.88 15.88
CA ASP A 155 0.92 -21.28 16.05
C ASP A 155 -0.01 -21.45 17.26
N ASN A 156 0.21 -20.69 18.34
CA ASN A 156 -0.55 -20.77 19.59
C ASN A 156 -1.81 -19.90 19.62
N SER A 157 -2.00 -18.97 18.69
CA SER A 157 -3.22 -18.16 18.57
C SER A 157 -4.28 -18.80 17.66
N ALA A 158 -4.01 -20.00 17.13
CA ALA A 158 -4.75 -20.67 16.05
C ALA A 158 -6.20 -21.10 16.35
N ASP A 159 -6.78 -20.72 17.50
CA ASP A 159 -8.12 -21.18 17.89
C ASP A 159 -9.27 -20.37 17.24
N LEU A 160 -8.99 -19.21 16.63
CA LEU A 160 -10.02 -18.38 15.99
C LEU A 160 -9.54 -17.89 14.62
N ALA A 161 -10.07 -18.52 13.56
CA ALA A 161 -9.69 -18.34 12.15
C ALA A 161 -9.77 -16.89 11.60
N TYR A 162 -10.23 -15.93 12.39
CA TYR A 162 -10.34 -14.51 12.04
C TYR A 162 -9.49 -13.60 12.94
N GLU A 163 -9.09 -14.04 14.13
CA GLU A 163 -8.38 -13.18 15.09
C GLU A 163 -6.86 -13.17 14.85
N ASN A 164 -6.31 -14.15 14.12
CA ASN A 164 -4.88 -14.20 13.80
C ASN A 164 -4.36 -13.06 12.93
N LEU A 165 -5.24 -12.36 12.19
CA LEU A 165 -4.81 -11.26 11.32
C LEU A 165 -4.26 -10.09 12.14
N GLU A 166 -4.91 -9.73 13.25
CA GLU A 166 -4.43 -8.62 14.07
C GLU A 166 -3.08 -8.96 14.71
N LEU A 167 -2.82 -10.24 14.99
CA LEU A 167 -1.54 -10.68 15.54
C LEU A 167 -0.38 -10.42 14.56
N LEU A 168 -0.61 -10.47 13.25
CA LEU A 168 0.39 -10.16 12.22
C LEU A 168 0.90 -8.71 12.30
N HIS A 169 0.12 -7.79 12.87
CA HIS A 169 0.56 -6.42 13.11
C HIS A 169 1.73 -6.35 14.08
N TYR A 170 1.86 -7.35 14.97
CA TYR A 170 2.91 -7.41 15.98
C TYR A 170 4.12 -8.25 15.55
N VAL A 171 4.14 -8.78 14.32
CA VAL A 171 5.25 -9.60 13.79
C VAL A 171 6.17 -8.73 12.92
N PRO A 172 7.38 -8.37 13.39
CA PRO A 172 8.27 -7.46 12.65
C PRO A 172 9.18 -8.19 11.64
N PHE A 173 8.96 -9.48 11.39
CA PHE A 173 9.86 -10.33 10.59
C PHE A 173 9.23 -10.71 9.25
N PRO A 174 9.70 -10.15 8.11
CA PRO A 174 9.15 -10.44 6.79
C PRO A 174 9.18 -11.93 6.42
N ASP A 175 10.22 -12.66 6.82
CA ASP A 175 10.33 -14.11 6.55
C ASP A 175 9.19 -14.89 7.22
N ILE A 176 8.86 -14.54 8.47
CA ILE A 176 7.78 -15.19 9.23
C ILE A 176 6.43 -14.86 8.62
N CYS A 177 6.20 -13.59 8.27
CA CYS A 177 4.96 -13.19 7.61
C CYS A 177 4.80 -13.86 6.25
N LEU A 178 5.87 -14.03 5.47
CA LEU A 178 5.82 -14.73 4.19
C LEU A 178 5.56 -16.24 4.36
N GLU A 179 6.19 -16.88 5.35
CA GLU A 179 5.91 -18.27 5.74
C GLU A 179 4.43 -18.44 6.09
N TYR A 180 3.89 -17.57 6.95
CA TYR A 180 2.48 -17.56 7.34
C TYR A 180 1.54 -17.37 6.15
N ILE A 181 1.80 -16.36 5.31
CA ILE A 181 1.00 -16.09 4.12
C ILE A 181 0.97 -17.33 3.21
N LYS A 182 2.11 -17.96 2.95
CA LYS A 182 2.18 -19.17 2.11
C LYS A 182 1.42 -20.35 2.68
N ALA A 183 1.47 -20.53 4.00
CA ALA A 183 0.80 -21.64 4.67
C ALA A 183 -0.73 -21.47 4.69
N ASN A 184 -1.22 -20.23 4.69
CA ASN A 184 -2.65 -19.92 4.81
C ASN A 184 -3.28 -19.40 3.51
N ASN A 185 -2.52 -19.19 2.44
CA ASN A 185 -3.07 -18.70 1.18
C ASN A 185 -4.06 -19.71 0.60
N GLY A 186 -5.30 -19.26 0.35
CA GLY A 186 -6.39 -20.12 -0.11
C GLY A 186 -7.06 -20.96 0.99
N CYS A 187 -6.72 -20.74 2.26
CA CYS A 187 -7.40 -21.33 3.40
C CYS A 187 -8.35 -20.30 4.04
N GLY A 188 -9.65 -20.63 4.06
CA GLY A 188 -10.69 -19.79 4.67
C GLY A 188 -11.25 -18.73 3.72
N ASP A 189 -12.01 -17.79 4.31
CA ASP A 189 -12.74 -16.73 3.58
C ASP A 189 -11.97 -15.40 3.49
N VAL A 190 -10.79 -15.30 4.12
CA VAL A 190 -9.97 -14.09 4.14
C VAL A 190 -9.20 -13.94 2.84
N GLU A 191 -9.36 -12.82 2.17
CA GLU A 191 -8.64 -12.54 0.92
C GLU A 191 -7.19 -12.08 1.19
N LEU A 192 -6.27 -12.41 0.28
CA LEU A 192 -4.85 -12.04 0.42
C LEU A 192 -4.59 -10.53 0.60
N PRO A 193 -5.32 -9.61 -0.08
CA PRO A 193 -5.23 -8.17 0.19
C PRO A 193 -5.54 -7.79 1.66
N GLU A 194 -6.45 -8.51 2.31
CA GLU A 194 -6.79 -8.31 3.72
C GLU A 194 -5.66 -8.76 4.64
N VAL A 195 -5.07 -9.93 4.37
CA VAL A 195 -3.89 -10.44 5.09
C VAL A 195 -2.72 -9.46 4.99
N LEU A 196 -2.43 -8.95 3.79
CA LEU A 196 -1.37 -7.96 3.60
C LEU A 196 -1.62 -6.65 4.35
N SER A 197 -2.88 -6.23 4.44
CA SER A 197 -3.26 -4.99 5.14
C SER A 197 -3.07 -5.09 6.65
N ALA A 198 -3.05 -6.30 7.20
CA ALA A 198 -2.85 -6.56 8.62
C ALA A 198 -1.35 -6.55 9.04
N LEU A 199 -0.43 -6.68 8.09
CA LEU A 199 1.01 -6.67 8.37
C LEU A 199 1.45 -5.31 8.94
N ALA A 200 2.45 -5.35 9.83
CA ALA A 200 3.05 -4.14 10.37
C ALA A 200 3.65 -3.24 9.26
N PRO A 201 3.61 -1.91 9.41
CA PRO A 201 4.26 -1.00 8.48
C PRO A 201 5.75 -1.33 8.32
N GLY A 202 6.22 -1.42 7.07
CA GLY A 202 7.63 -1.72 6.76
C GLY A 202 7.98 -3.21 6.68
N VAL A 203 7.06 -4.13 7.04
CA VAL A 203 7.29 -5.58 6.92
C VAL A 203 7.14 -6.07 5.47
N ILE A 204 6.25 -5.45 4.69
CA ILE A 204 6.07 -5.81 3.28
C ILE A 204 7.34 -5.45 2.50
N ASP A 205 8.15 -6.46 2.19
CA ASP A 205 9.33 -6.37 1.36
C ASP A 205 9.04 -6.79 -0.10
N SER A 206 10.05 -6.75 -0.97
CA SER A 206 9.91 -7.17 -2.37
C SER A 206 9.48 -8.63 -2.52
N ARG A 207 9.89 -9.53 -1.62
CA ARG A 207 9.59 -10.97 -1.72
C ARG A 207 8.11 -11.23 -1.40
N ILE A 208 7.59 -10.59 -0.36
CA ILE A 208 6.16 -10.61 -0.03
C ILE A 208 5.35 -10.00 -1.18
N ALA A 209 5.78 -8.84 -1.69
CA ALA A 209 5.10 -8.19 -2.80
C ALA A 209 5.06 -9.06 -4.06
N ASP A 210 6.18 -9.67 -4.45
CA ASP A 210 6.26 -10.51 -5.64
C ASP A 210 5.40 -11.76 -5.51
N TYR A 211 5.43 -12.43 -4.35
CA TYR A 211 4.56 -13.57 -4.07
C TYR A 211 3.09 -13.15 -4.11
N ALA A 212 2.72 -12.06 -3.44
CA ALA A 212 1.32 -11.66 -3.37
C ALA A 212 0.73 -11.32 -4.74
N ILE A 213 1.47 -10.59 -5.60
CA ILE A 213 1.04 -10.29 -6.97
C ILE A 213 0.93 -11.55 -7.84
N GLU A 214 1.72 -12.59 -7.57
CA GLU A 214 1.59 -13.88 -8.27
C GLU A 214 0.31 -14.63 -7.89
N GLN A 215 -0.15 -14.47 -6.66
CA GLN A 215 -1.32 -15.18 -6.15
C GLN A 215 -2.62 -14.41 -6.37
N ASP A 216 -2.58 -13.08 -6.24
CA ASP A 216 -3.73 -12.19 -6.41
C ASP A 216 -3.26 -10.77 -6.79
N GLY A 217 -3.52 -10.37 -8.03
CA GLY A 217 -3.16 -9.08 -8.60
C GLY A 217 -3.84 -7.89 -7.92
N ARG A 218 -4.95 -8.10 -7.19
CA ARG A 218 -5.60 -7.06 -6.38
C ARG A 218 -4.70 -6.58 -5.25
N CYS A 219 -3.69 -7.38 -4.85
CA CYS A 219 -2.70 -7.00 -3.85
C CYS A 219 -1.90 -5.75 -4.21
N LEU A 220 -1.83 -5.35 -5.49
CA LEU A 220 -1.12 -4.15 -5.93
C LEU A 220 -1.56 -2.90 -5.16
N GLY A 221 -2.85 -2.78 -4.86
CA GLY A 221 -3.40 -1.63 -4.12
C GLY A 221 -3.02 -1.61 -2.63
N VAL A 222 -2.62 -2.75 -2.06
CA VAL A 222 -2.22 -2.85 -0.65
C VAL A 222 -0.72 -2.61 -0.46
N LEU A 223 0.07 -2.82 -1.51
CA LEU A 223 1.52 -2.63 -1.43
C LEU A 223 1.89 -1.17 -1.10
N PRO A 224 2.95 -0.96 -0.29
CA PRO A 224 3.58 0.35 -0.13
C PRO A 224 3.92 1.00 -1.48
N ALA A 225 3.80 2.32 -1.58
CA ALA A 225 3.95 3.06 -2.84
C ALA A 225 5.29 2.78 -3.58
N HIS A 226 6.38 2.60 -2.83
CA HIS A 226 7.70 2.30 -3.38
C HIS A 226 7.81 0.88 -3.97
N LEU A 227 6.92 -0.04 -3.58
CA LEU A 227 6.83 -1.40 -4.12
C LEU A 227 5.86 -1.52 -5.30
N GLN A 228 4.99 -0.53 -5.51
CA GLN A 228 4.13 -0.46 -6.68
C GLN A 228 4.93 0.00 -7.92
N THR A 229 5.65 -0.94 -8.54
CA THR A 229 6.44 -0.73 -9.76
C THR A 229 5.59 -0.97 -11.01
N VAL A 230 6.05 -0.45 -12.16
CA VAL A 230 5.42 -0.73 -13.46
C VAL A 230 5.37 -2.22 -13.73
N GLU A 231 6.47 -2.94 -13.48
CA GLU A 231 6.59 -4.38 -13.68
C GLU A 231 5.56 -5.17 -12.85
N ARG A 232 5.38 -4.81 -11.57
CA ARG A 232 4.37 -5.45 -10.72
C ARG A 232 2.96 -5.09 -11.14
N ALA A 233 2.71 -3.87 -11.58
CA ALA A 233 1.40 -3.47 -12.10
C ALA A 233 1.01 -4.25 -13.36
N GLU A 234 1.96 -4.47 -14.27
CA GLU A 234 1.73 -5.31 -15.45
C GLU A 234 1.44 -6.76 -15.09
N LYS A 235 2.18 -7.31 -14.12
CA LYS A 235 1.97 -8.67 -13.61
C LYS A 235 0.61 -8.81 -12.93
N ALA A 236 0.23 -7.83 -12.12
CA ALA A 236 -1.06 -7.75 -11.45
C ALA A 236 -2.22 -7.71 -12.45
N VAL A 237 -2.12 -6.89 -13.50
CA VAL A 237 -3.13 -6.82 -14.57
C VAL A 237 -3.22 -8.11 -15.38
N LYS A 238 -2.09 -8.81 -15.57
CA LYS A 238 -2.08 -10.12 -16.22
C LYS A 238 -2.84 -11.17 -15.40
N GLU A 239 -2.87 -11.03 -14.08
CA GLU A 239 -3.52 -11.96 -13.15
C GLU A 239 -5.00 -11.59 -12.90
N ALA A 240 -5.29 -10.35 -12.52
CA ALA A 240 -6.63 -9.90 -12.11
C ALA A 240 -7.32 -8.91 -13.09
N GLY A 241 -6.72 -8.62 -14.23
CA GLY A 241 -7.27 -7.65 -15.19
C GLY A 241 -7.42 -6.25 -14.60
N THR A 242 -8.61 -5.65 -14.75
CA THR A 242 -8.89 -4.29 -14.26
C THR A 242 -9.01 -4.22 -12.73
N GLU A 243 -9.35 -5.31 -12.05
CA GLU A 243 -9.49 -5.31 -10.60
C GLU A 243 -8.15 -5.00 -9.90
N ALA A 244 -7.02 -5.37 -10.51
CA ALA A 244 -5.69 -4.98 -10.06
C ALA A 244 -5.50 -3.45 -9.94
N LEU A 245 -6.26 -2.66 -10.72
CA LEU A 245 -6.15 -1.20 -10.76
C LEU A 245 -7.30 -0.48 -10.04
N ALA A 246 -8.28 -1.23 -9.53
CA ALA A 246 -9.47 -0.69 -8.90
C ALA A 246 -9.19 -0.07 -7.53
N GLY A 247 -8.14 -0.53 -6.83
CA GLY A 247 -7.75 -0.01 -5.52
C GLY A 247 -7.43 1.49 -5.54
N GLU A 248 -7.98 2.23 -4.58
CA GLU A 248 -7.76 3.68 -4.43
C GLU A 248 -6.29 4.02 -4.18
N LYS A 249 -5.58 3.12 -3.48
CA LYS A 249 -4.16 3.24 -3.14
C LYS A 249 -3.21 2.87 -4.28
N VAL A 250 -3.72 2.41 -5.43
CA VAL A 250 -2.91 2.18 -6.63
C VAL A 250 -2.43 3.53 -7.18
N ARG A 251 -1.12 3.71 -7.30
CA ARG A 251 -0.50 4.95 -7.81
C ARG A 251 -1.10 5.38 -9.15
N ALA A 252 -1.56 6.62 -9.21
CA ALA A 252 -2.18 7.19 -10.41
C ALA A 252 -1.25 7.12 -11.64
N GLU A 253 0.06 7.28 -11.45
CA GLU A 253 1.07 7.19 -12.51
C GLU A 253 1.11 5.83 -13.22
N LEU A 254 0.67 4.76 -12.55
CA LEU A 254 0.61 3.41 -13.14
C LEU A 254 -0.61 3.23 -14.05
N LYS A 255 -1.64 4.05 -13.85
CA LYS A 255 -2.92 4.01 -14.58
C LYS A 255 -2.78 4.68 -15.94
N THR A 256 -1.99 4.05 -16.80
CA THR A 256 -1.67 4.53 -18.16
C THR A 256 -2.55 3.88 -19.21
N GLU A 257 -2.68 4.52 -20.37
CA GLU A 257 -3.37 3.93 -21.53
C GLU A 257 -2.79 2.55 -21.89
N GLY A 258 -1.46 2.40 -21.83
CA GLY A 258 -0.80 1.13 -22.09
C GLY A 258 -1.25 0.01 -21.15
N LEU A 259 -1.45 0.33 -19.87
CA LEU A 259 -1.90 -0.65 -18.89
C LEU A 259 -3.41 -0.93 -19.01
N TYR A 260 -4.23 0.09 -19.28
CA TYR A 260 -5.65 -0.10 -19.57
C TYR A 260 -5.90 -0.94 -20.84
N ARG A 261 -5.01 -0.82 -21.84
CA ARG A 261 -5.01 -1.71 -22.99
C ARG A 261 -4.77 -3.16 -22.59
N LYS A 262 -3.77 -3.44 -21.73
CA LYS A 262 -3.52 -4.79 -21.19
C LYS A 262 -4.71 -5.31 -20.40
N CYS A 263 -5.39 -4.45 -19.64
CA CYS A 263 -6.66 -4.81 -18.99
C CYS A 263 -7.71 -5.25 -20.01
N ALA A 264 -7.85 -4.56 -21.14
CA ALA A 264 -8.80 -4.95 -22.18
C ALA A 264 -8.39 -6.22 -22.94
N GLU A 265 -7.08 -6.53 -23.02
CA GLU A 265 -6.56 -7.79 -23.58
C GLU A 265 -6.81 -8.99 -22.65
N HIS A 266 -6.83 -8.76 -21.34
CA HIS A 266 -7.01 -9.79 -20.33
C HIS A 266 -8.35 -10.52 -20.47
N SER A 267 -9.47 -9.78 -20.45
CA SER A 267 -10.80 -10.37 -20.60
C SER A 267 -11.85 -9.33 -20.98
N TRP A 268 -12.98 -9.80 -21.52
CA TRP A 268 -14.17 -8.96 -21.76
C TRP A 268 -14.65 -8.28 -20.48
N MET A 269 -14.69 -9.02 -19.36
CA MET A 269 -15.13 -8.48 -18.08
C MET A 269 -14.19 -7.36 -17.61
N SER A 270 -12.89 -7.55 -17.77
CA SER A 270 -11.89 -6.54 -17.46
C SER A 270 -12.11 -5.28 -18.30
N PHE A 271 -12.28 -5.40 -19.62
CA PHE A 271 -12.65 -4.23 -20.46
C PHE A 271 -13.94 -3.54 -19.96
N ALA A 272 -14.96 -4.32 -19.59
CA ALA A 272 -16.25 -3.79 -19.13
C ALA A 272 -16.14 -3.03 -17.79
N LEU A 273 -15.16 -3.35 -16.95
CA LEU A 273 -14.87 -2.69 -15.68
C LEU A 273 -14.03 -1.42 -15.82
N LEU A 274 -13.35 -1.21 -16.94
CA LEU A 274 -12.55 0.02 -17.16
C LEU A 274 -13.41 1.27 -16.96
N PRO A 275 -12.92 2.34 -16.30
CA PRO A 275 -13.65 3.60 -16.23
C PRO A 275 -13.97 4.11 -17.64
N LYS A 276 -15.19 4.61 -17.87
CA LYS A 276 -15.61 5.05 -19.22
C LYS A 276 -14.69 6.11 -19.83
N ALA A 277 -14.12 6.99 -19.01
CA ALA A 277 -13.19 8.03 -19.44
C ALA A 277 -11.87 7.46 -20.01
N GLU A 278 -11.46 6.28 -19.55
CA GLU A 278 -10.18 5.64 -19.91
C GLU A 278 -10.32 4.68 -21.09
N ARG A 279 -11.53 4.53 -21.65
CA ARG A 279 -11.80 3.71 -22.83
C ARG A 279 -11.47 4.49 -24.09
N SER A 280 -10.18 4.58 -24.41
CA SER A 280 -9.70 5.25 -25.64
C SER A 280 -10.25 4.56 -26.91
N PRO A 281 -10.30 5.27 -28.06
CA PRO A 281 -10.71 4.66 -29.33
C PRO A 281 -9.93 3.38 -29.67
N GLU A 282 -8.63 3.35 -29.37
CA GLU A 282 -7.74 2.23 -29.54
C GLU A 282 -8.15 1.05 -28.65
N ILE A 283 -8.44 1.29 -27.37
CA ILE A 283 -8.90 0.24 -26.43
C ILE A 283 -10.27 -0.28 -26.86
N CYS A 284 -11.20 0.59 -27.23
CA CYS A 284 -12.52 0.19 -27.74
C CYS A 284 -12.42 -0.64 -29.02
N LEU A 285 -11.50 -0.28 -29.93
CA LEU A 285 -11.29 -1.06 -31.15
C LEU A 285 -10.72 -2.43 -30.82
N LEU A 286 -9.74 -2.50 -29.91
CA LEU A 286 -9.16 -3.76 -29.46
C LEU A 286 -10.23 -4.69 -28.89
N ALA A 287 -11.05 -4.18 -27.96
CA ALA A 287 -12.16 -4.94 -27.37
C ALA A 287 -13.16 -5.42 -28.43
N ALA A 288 -13.50 -4.60 -29.44
CA ALA A 288 -14.39 -4.99 -30.52
C ALA A 288 -13.81 -6.06 -31.46
N LYS A 289 -12.48 -6.21 -31.51
CA LYS A 289 -11.81 -7.27 -32.29
C LYS A 289 -11.65 -8.55 -31.48
N LEU A 290 -11.37 -8.46 -30.19
CA LEU A 290 -11.22 -9.61 -29.31
C LEU A 290 -12.59 -10.23 -28.94
N TYR A 291 -13.60 -9.41 -28.71
CA TYR A 291 -14.92 -9.81 -28.18
C TYR A 291 -16.07 -9.27 -29.04
N PRO A 292 -16.17 -9.67 -30.33
CA PRO A 292 -17.11 -9.09 -31.29
C PRO A 292 -18.58 -9.35 -30.94
N GLN A 293 -18.90 -10.48 -30.29
CA GLN A 293 -20.28 -10.81 -29.93
C GLN A 293 -20.73 -10.00 -28.71
N GLU A 294 -19.84 -9.87 -27.72
CA GLU A 294 -20.08 -9.16 -26.47
C GLU A 294 -20.19 -7.66 -26.71
N THR A 295 -19.28 -7.08 -27.52
CA THR A 295 -19.38 -5.68 -27.93
C THR A 295 -20.64 -5.38 -28.73
N ALA A 296 -21.15 -6.32 -29.53
CA ALA A 296 -22.41 -6.16 -30.23
C ALA A 296 -23.63 -6.20 -29.28
N LYS A 297 -23.58 -7.03 -28.22
CA LYS A 297 -24.63 -7.11 -27.19
C LYS A 297 -24.62 -5.91 -26.24
N ARG A 298 -23.45 -5.29 -26.01
CA ARG A 298 -23.25 -4.19 -25.06
C ARG A 298 -22.60 -2.96 -25.72
N PRO A 299 -23.26 -2.34 -26.71
CA PRO A 299 -22.73 -1.14 -27.36
C PRO A 299 -22.66 0.04 -26.37
N ASP A 300 -23.44 0.04 -25.29
CA ASP A 300 -23.44 1.05 -24.21
C ASP A 300 -22.09 1.21 -23.48
N LEU A 301 -21.21 0.20 -23.60
CA LEU A 301 -19.88 0.24 -23.01
C LEU A 301 -18.87 1.01 -23.87
N ILE A 302 -19.15 1.27 -25.14
CA ILE A 302 -18.31 2.12 -25.97
C ILE A 302 -18.76 3.58 -25.77
N PRO A 303 -17.87 4.52 -25.38
CA PRO A 303 -18.26 5.91 -25.19
C PRO A 303 -18.81 6.57 -26.46
N GLU A 304 -19.76 7.49 -26.29
CA GLU A 304 -20.38 8.21 -27.42
C GLU A 304 -19.41 9.08 -28.19
N SER A 305 -18.39 9.64 -27.52
CA SER A 305 -17.27 10.33 -28.17
C SER A 305 -16.47 9.40 -29.10
N VAL A 306 -16.34 8.12 -28.72
CA VAL A 306 -15.64 7.11 -29.52
C VAL A 306 -16.49 6.66 -30.71
N LYS A 307 -17.80 6.43 -30.51
CA LYS A 307 -18.69 6.01 -31.60
C LYS A 307 -18.87 7.09 -32.68
N ASN A 308 -19.07 8.33 -32.25
CA ASN A 308 -19.47 9.43 -33.13
C ASN A 308 -18.30 10.30 -33.60
N GLY A 309 -17.12 10.17 -32.99
CA GLY A 309 -15.92 10.90 -33.39
C GLY A 309 -15.28 10.37 -34.68
N CYS A 310 -14.27 11.08 -35.19
CA CYS A 310 -13.42 10.61 -36.28
C CYS A 310 -12.13 9.98 -35.71
N ASN A 311 -12.19 8.69 -35.40
CA ASN A 311 -11.11 7.97 -34.73
C ASN A 311 -10.94 6.55 -35.30
N VAL A 312 -9.95 5.80 -34.80
CA VAL A 312 -9.64 4.46 -35.30
C VAL A 312 -10.82 3.48 -35.16
N TYR A 313 -11.64 3.62 -34.12
CA TYR A 313 -12.81 2.77 -33.89
C TYR A 313 -13.91 3.04 -34.92
N SER A 314 -14.34 4.29 -35.03
CA SER A 314 -15.42 4.68 -35.95
C SER A 314 -15.01 4.49 -37.41
N LEU A 315 -13.73 4.76 -37.75
CA LEU A 315 -13.17 4.47 -39.06
C LEU A 315 -13.21 2.97 -39.36
N CYS A 316 -12.87 2.11 -38.39
CA CYS A 316 -12.99 0.67 -38.59
C CYS A 316 -14.44 0.26 -38.90
N LYS A 317 -15.42 0.73 -38.12
CA LYS A 317 -16.83 0.41 -38.37
C LYS A 317 -17.29 0.90 -39.74
N MET A 318 -16.87 2.10 -40.13
CA MET A 318 -17.15 2.66 -41.46
C MET A 318 -16.55 1.82 -42.58
N MET A 319 -15.28 1.42 -42.45
CA MET A 319 -14.60 0.61 -43.45
C MET A 319 -15.29 -0.75 -43.60
N GLU A 320 -15.57 -1.44 -42.49
CA GLU A 320 -16.27 -2.73 -42.54
C GLU A 320 -17.66 -2.62 -43.19
N ALA A 321 -18.39 -1.53 -42.95
CA ALA A 321 -19.70 -1.29 -43.56
C ALA A 321 -19.60 -1.01 -45.08
N ARG A 322 -18.59 -0.25 -45.52
CA ARG A 322 -18.43 0.16 -46.93
C ARG A 322 -17.78 -0.90 -47.81
N THR A 323 -16.99 -1.80 -47.22
CA THR A 323 -16.28 -2.85 -47.97
C THR A 323 -16.92 -4.23 -47.80
N GLY A 324 -17.66 -4.46 -46.71
CA GLY A 324 -18.08 -5.78 -46.28
C GLY A 324 -16.93 -6.67 -45.79
N GLU A 325 -15.70 -6.15 -45.77
CA GLU A 325 -14.50 -6.84 -45.30
C GLU A 325 -14.34 -6.66 -43.79
N LYS A 326 -13.61 -7.57 -43.15
CA LYS A 326 -13.21 -7.46 -41.74
C LYS A 326 -11.73 -7.15 -41.67
N PHE A 327 -11.38 -6.23 -40.77
CA PHE A 327 -10.00 -5.76 -40.60
C PHE A 327 -9.47 -6.15 -39.23
N THR A 328 -8.18 -6.43 -39.12
CA THR A 328 -7.54 -6.64 -37.82
C THR A 328 -7.35 -5.31 -37.10
N TYR A 329 -7.09 -5.39 -35.80
CA TYR A 329 -6.70 -4.24 -34.99
C TYR A 329 -5.52 -3.48 -35.62
N GLN A 330 -4.43 -4.19 -35.93
CA GLN A 330 -3.21 -3.59 -36.47
C GLN A 330 -3.42 -2.96 -37.85
N GLN A 331 -4.20 -3.61 -38.72
CA GLN A 331 -4.52 -3.05 -40.04
C GLN A 331 -5.21 -1.69 -39.93
N MET A 332 -6.16 -1.57 -38.99
CA MET A 332 -6.91 -0.33 -38.81
C MET A 332 -6.12 0.76 -38.13
N THR A 333 -5.27 0.43 -37.15
CA THR A 333 -4.36 1.41 -36.54
C THR A 333 -3.35 1.93 -37.55
N ASP A 334 -2.78 1.04 -38.37
CA ASP A 334 -1.86 1.40 -39.44
C ASP A 334 -2.53 2.29 -40.48
N PHE A 335 -3.76 1.93 -40.89
CA PHE A 335 -4.54 2.68 -41.87
C PHE A 335 -4.93 4.07 -41.35
N TYR A 336 -5.41 4.15 -40.10
CA TYR A 336 -5.70 5.42 -39.46
C TYR A 336 -4.45 6.31 -39.44
N ASN A 337 -3.28 5.74 -39.14
CA ASN A 337 -1.98 6.43 -39.16
C ASN A 337 -1.40 6.67 -40.58
N GLY A 338 -2.20 6.57 -41.63
CA GLY A 338 -1.84 6.99 -42.99
C GLY A 338 -1.16 5.92 -43.86
N LYS A 339 -0.97 4.69 -43.35
CA LYS A 339 -0.52 3.59 -44.22
C LYS A 339 -1.66 3.21 -45.18
N PRO A 340 -1.37 3.00 -46.48
CA PRO A 340 -2.42 2.61 -47.41
C PRO A 340 -2.99 1.22 -47.10
N LEU A 341 -4.30 1.09 -47.26
CA LEU A 341 -5.05 -0.17 -47.15
C LEU A 341 -5.61 -0.54 -48.52
N ASN A 342 -5.29 -1.74 -48.99
CA ASN A 342 -5.84 -2.26 -50.24
C ASN A 342 -7.24 -2.80 -50.00
N VAL A 343 -8.21 -2.33 -50.77
CA VAL A 343 -9.61 -2.80 -50.71
C VAL A 343 -10.04 -3.31 -52.08
N ARG A 344 -10.77 -4.43 -52.11
CA ARG A 344 -11.30 -4.98 -53.36
C ARG A 344 -12.46 -4.16 -53.88
N ARG A 345 -13.31 -3.71 -52.96
CA ARG A 345 -14.50 -2.90 -53.23
C ARG A 345 -14.77 -2.00 -52.03
N MET A 346 -15.06 -0.74 -52.29
CA MET A 346 -15.51 0.22 -51.29
C MET A 346 -16.62 1.09 -51.86
N GLU A 347 -17.75 1.14 -51.16
CA GLU A 347 -18.87 2.01 -51.50
C GLU A 347 -18.62 3.44 -51.00
N MET A 348 -18.70 4.42 -51.92
CA MET A 348 -18.54 5.84 -51.65
C MET A 348 -19.80 6.60 -52.11
N PRO A 349 -20.08 7.80 -51.57
CA PRO A 349 -21.23 8.60 -51.99
C PRO A 349 -21.23 8.93 -53.49
N ASP A 350 -20.05 9.03 -54.10
CA ASP A 350 -19.82 9.37 -55.51
C ASP A 350 -19.65 8.14 -56.43
N GLY A 351 -19.72 6.93 -55.89
CA GLY A 351 -19.64 5.69 -56.66
C GLY A 351 -18.90 4.55 -55.95
N VAL A 352 -18.62 3.49 -56.68
CA VAL A 352 -17.93 2.30 -56.13
C VAL A 352 -16.47 2.32 -56.57
N GLN A 353 -15.56 2.30 -55.60
CA GLN A 353 -14.12 2.16 -55.83
C GLN A 353 -13.74 0.67 -55.82
N LYS A 354 -13.10 0.18 -56.88
CA LYS A 354 -12.67 -1.23 -57.02
C LYS A 354 -11.16 -1.33 -57.16
N ASP A 355 -10.57 -2.31 -56.48
CA ASP A 355 -9.15 -2.66 -56.51
C ASP A 355 -8.22 -1.43 -56.34
N LYS A 356 -8.46 -0.67 -55.26
CA LYS A 356 -7.72 0.55 -54.93
C LYS A 356 -6.91 0.39 -53.66
N ALA A 357 -5.75 1.06 -53.64
CA ALA A 357 -5.05 1.38 -52.41
C ALA A 357 -5.64 2.69 -51.86
N VAL A 358 -6.31 2.60 -50.71
CA VAL A 358 -6.95 3.70 -50.01
C VAL A 358 -6.00 4.24 -48.96
N LYS A 359 -5.90 5.56 -48.82
CA LYS A 359 -5.29 6.21 -47.65
C LYS A 359 -6.33 7.10 -46.97
N PHE A 360 -6.20 7.22 -45.65
CA PHE A 360 -7.02 8.12 -44.86
C PHE A 360 -6.17 9.29 -44.35
N ASP A 361 -6.63 10.51 -44.60
CA ASP A 361 -6.05 11.74 -44.06
C ASP A 361 -6.83 12.13 -42.79
N LYS A 362 -6.18 12.09 -41.63
CA LYS A 362 -6.82 12.38 -40.34
C LYS A 362 -7.19 13.86 -40.19
N GLU A 363 -6.42 14.77 -40.78
CA GLU A 363 -6.62 16.21 -40.63
C GLU A 363 -7.81 16.65 -41.47
N LYS A 364 -7.90 16.13 -42.70
CA LYS A 364 -9.00 16.43 -43.63
C LYS A 364 -10.21 15.53 -43.44
N GLN A 365 -10.03 14.38 -42.77
CA GLN A 365 -11.02 13.32 -42.63
C GLN A 365 -11.51 12.79 -44.00
N GLU A 366 -10.59 12.72 -44.96
CA GLU A 366 -10.86 12.37 -46.36
C GLU A 366 -10.11 11.12 -46.79
N PHE A 367 -10.68 10.43 -47.77
CA PHE A 367 -10.05 9.29 -48.43
C PHE A 367 -9.34 9.73 -49.71
N SER A 368 -8.15 9.19 -49.94
CA SER A 368 -7.46 9.28 -51.22
C SER A 368 -7.24 7.89 -51.82
N PHE A 369 -7.36 7.79 -53.14
CA PHE A 369 -7.36 6.53 -53.86
C PHE A 369 -6.22 6.49 -54.88
N SER A 370 -5.50 5.38 -54.92
CA SER A 370 -4.43 5.14 -55.88
C SER A 370 -4.54 3.72 -56.46
N ALA A 371 -3.92 3.50 -57.63
CA ALA A 371 -3.82 2.15 -58.19
C ALA A 371 -2.92 1.28 -57.29
N ILE A 372 -3.32 0.03 -57.07
CA ILE A 372 -2.51 -0.94 -56.33
C ILE A 372 -1.22 -1.16 -57.16
N ARG A 373 -0.05 -0.83 -56.59
CA ARG A 373 1.24 -1.13 -57.21
C ARG A 373 1.38 -2.66 -57.32
N GLN A 374 1.24 -3.21 -58.52
CA GLN A 374 1.72 -4.56 -58.79
C GLN A 374 3.25 -4.51 -58.84
N GLU A 375 3.91 -5.11 -57.85
CA GLU A 375 5.32 -5.50 -58.01
C GLU A 375 5.37 -6.50 -59.16
N ARG A 376 5.74 -6.03 -60.36
CA ARG A 376 6.18 -6.93 -61.42
C ARG A 376 7.41 -7.64 -60.89
N LYS A 377 7.24 -8.88 -60.40
CA LYS A 377 8.31 -9.86 -60.38
C LYS A 377 8.84 -9.93 -61.82
N ARG A 378 9.92 -9.21 -62.11
CA ARG A 378 10.70 -9.42 -63.31
C ARG A 378 11.17 -10.87 -63.23
N GLY A 379 10.47 -11.74 -63.93
CA GLY A 379 10.96 -13.10 -64.16
C GLY A 379 12.35 -12.99 -64.75
N LEU A 380 13.33 -13.60 -64.09
CA LEU A 380 14.55 -14.02 -64.75
C LEU A 380 14.10 -14.85 -65.97
N ARG A 381 14.30 -14.31 -67.16
CA ARG A 381 14.36 -15.13 -68.36
C ARG A 381 15.67 -15.93 -68.30
N MET A 382 15.53 -17.21 -68.64
CA MET A 382 16.51 -18.30 -68.62
C MET A 382 17.92 -17.93 -69.07
#